data_AF-X1GYF9-F1
#
_entry.id   AF-X1GYF9-F1
#
_cell.length_a   1.000
_cell.length_b   1.000
_cell.length_c   1.000
_cell.angle_alpha   90.00
_cell.angle_beta   90.00
_cell.angle_gamma   90.00
#
_symmetry.space_group_name_H-M   'P 1'
#
loop_
_entity.id
_entity.type
_entity.pdbx_description
1 polymer ?
#
loop_
_entity_poly.entity_id
_entity_poly.type
_entity_poly.pdbx_seq_one_letter_code
_entity_poly.pdbx_strand_id
1 'polypeptide(L)' 'MELMITREDGKFVITNLVLDAMGMGDSVNEAINDLIEYMIDQYKLLKKFHDDDRLTQYAKRLFEKYKLYLKEKS' A
#
# COMPACT_ATOMS: atom_id res chain seq x y z
N MET A 1 9.66 8.28 0.63
CA MET A 1 8.94 7.12 0.07
C MET A 1 9.31 7.10 -1.40
N GLU A 2 10.05 6.08 -1.81
CA GLU A 2 10.54 5.95 -3.18
C GLU A 2 9.61 4.99 -3.91
N LEU A 3 8.85 5.53 -4.85
CA LEU A 3 7.90 4.79 -5.68
C LEU A 3 8.41 4.79 -7.11
N MET A 4 8.47 3.61 -7.71
CA MET A 4 8.72 3.43 -9.13
C MET A 4 7.42 3.01 -9.80
N ILE A 5 7.07 3.65 -10.91
CA ILE A 5 5.92 3.27 -11.73
C ILE A 5 6.45 2.74 -13.05
N THR A 6 6.13 1.49 -13.35
CA THR A 6 6.48 0.82 -14.61
C THR A 6 5.21 0.33 -15.31
N ARG A 7 5.38 -0.10 -16.57
CA ARG A 7 4.33 -0.74 -17.34
C ARG A 7 4.81 -2.11 -17.79
N GLU A 8 4.13 -3.16 -17.33
CA GLU A 8 4.51 -4.57 -17.56
C GLU A 8 3.28 -5.32 -18.05
N ASP A 9 3.40 -6.06 -19.16
CA ASP A 9 2.31 -6.82 -19.78
C ASP A 9 0.98 -6.05 -19.94
N GLY A 10 1.08 -4.76 -20.26
CA GLY A 10 -0.05 -3.86 -20.45
C GLY A 10 -0.60 -3.22 -19.16
N LYS A 11 -0.18 -3.68 -17.99
CA LYS A 11 -0.61 -3.22 -16.67
C LYS A 11 0.32 -2.17 -16.09
N PHE A 12 -0.21 -1.32 -15.21
CA PHE A 12 0.58 -0.44 -14.37
C PHE A 12 1.09 -1.23 -13.18
N VAL A 13 2.38 -1.12 -12.90
CA VAL A 13 3.03 -1.70 -11.72
C VAL A 13 3.62 -0.55 -10.92
N ILE A 14 3.32 -0.52 -9.63
CA ILE A 14 3.87 0.48 -8.69
C ILE A 14 4.63 -0.25 -7.61
N THR A 15 5.93 -0.01 -7.58
CA THR A 15 6.84 -0.65 -6.63
C THR A 15 7.30 0.37 -5.60
N ASN A 16 7.14 0.03 -4.32
CA ASN A 16 7.73 0.74 -3.20
C ASN A 16 9.04 0.05 -2.82
N LEU A 17 10.16 0.65 -3.21
CA LEU A 17 11.49 0.08 -3.02
C LEU A 17 11.90 0.00 -1.55
N VAL A 18 11.33 0.86 -0.69
CA VAL A 18 11.64 0.89 0.74
C VAL A 18 10.94 -0.24 1.48
N LEU A 19 9.74 -0.59 1.04
CA LEU A 19 8.90 -1.61 1.68
C LEU A 19 8.96 -2.97 0.98
N ASP A 20 9.72 -3.08 -0.11
CA ASP A 20 9.75 -4.25 -1.00
C ASP A 20 8.33 -4.74 -1.33
N ALA A 21 7.48 -3.79 -1.73
CA ALA A 21 6.06 -4.00 -1.96
C ALA A 21 5.70 -3.54 -3.38
N MET A 22 4.81 -4.27 -4.04
CA MET A 22 4.30 -3.90 -5.36
C MET A 22 2.79 -4.00 -5.40
N GLY A 23 2.18 -3.16 -6.23
CA GLY A 23 0.78 -3.28 -6.64
C GLY A 23 0.64 -3.17 -8.14
N MET A 24 -0.34 -3.88 -8.70
CA MET A 24 -0.57 -3.96 -10.14
C MET A 24 -2.04 -3.72 -10.49
N GLY A 25 -2.29 -3.06 -11.62
CA GLY A 25 -3.65 -2.80 -12.08
C GLY A 25 -3.73 -2.36 -13.54
N ASP A 26 -4.94 -2.36 -14.11
CA ASP A 26 -5.16 -1.92 -15.50
C ASP A 26 -5.12 -0.38 -15.60
N SER A 27 -5.22 0.31 -14.45
CA SER A 27 -4.97 1.73 -14.29
C SER A 27 -3.98 2.02 -13.15
N VAL A 28 -3.38 3.22 -13.16
CA VAL A 28 -2.51 3.69 -12.06
C VAL A 28 -3.26 3.65 -10.72
N ASN A 29 -4.55 4.03 -10.70
CA ASN A 29 -5.34 4.01 -9.47
C ASN A 29 -5.54 2.58 -8.95
N GLU A 30 -5.80 1.62 -9.82
CA GLU A 30 -5.91 0.21 -9.43
C GLU A 30 -4.59 -0.32 -8.87
N ALA A 31 -3.46 0.00 -9.52
CA ALA A 31 -2.14 -0.40 -9.04
C ALA A 31 -1.80 0.23 -7.67
N ILE A 32 -2.21 1.48 -7.44
CA ILE A 32 -2.10 2.14 -6.11
C ILE A 32 -2.96 1.41 -5.08
N ASN A 33 -4.20 1.09 -5.43
CA ASN A 33 -5.12 0.43 -4.51
C ASN A 33 -4.60 -0.96 -4.12
N ASP A 34 -4.14 -1.75 -5.09
CA ASP A 34 -3.55 -3.07 -4.89
C ASP A 34 -2.29 -3.01 -3.99
N LEU A 35 -1.39 -2.05 -4.25
CA LEU A 35 -0.20 -1.82 -3.40
C LEU A 35 -0.60 -1.52 -1.95
N ILE A 36 -1.65 -0.73 -1.76
CA ILE A 36 -2.11 -0.35 -0.43
C ILE A 36 -2.81 -1.51 0.28
N GLU A 37 -3.60 -2.31 -0.43
CA GLU A 37 -4.17 -3.55 0.11
C GLU A 37 -3.08 -4.51 0.57
N TYR A 38 -2.03 -4.71 -0.24
CA TYR A 38 -0.86 -5.50 0.15
C TYR A 38 -0.22 -4.96 1.44
N MET A 39 0.03 -3.65 1.54
CA MET A 39 0.60 -3.04 2.75
C MET A 39 -0.29 -3.23 3.98
N ILE A 40 -1.61 -3.13 3.83
CA ILE A 40 -2.58 -3.36 4.91
C ILE A 40 -2.54 -4.80 5.38
N ASP A 41 -2.43 -5.76 4.48
CA ASP A 41 -2.41 -7.17 4.84
C ASP A 41 -1.10 -7.59 5.50
N GLN A 42 0.05 -7.10 4.98
CA GLN A 42 1.33 -7.23 5.68
C GLN A 42 1.27 -6.61 7.07
N TYR A 43 0.61 -5.46 7.22
CA TYR A 43 0.38 -4.85 8.52
C TYR A 43 -0.49 -5.70 9.45
N LYS A 44 -1.63 -6.23 8.98
CA LYS A 44 -2.49 -7.10 9.80
C LYS A 44 -1.73 -8.34 10.25
N LEU A 45 -0.90 -8.90 9.37
CA LEU A 45 -0.04 -10.03 9.65
C LEU A 45 0.99 -9.68 10.72
N LEU A 46 1.72 -8.57 10.55
CA LEU A 46 2.66 -8.05 11.55
C LEU A 46 1.97 -7.78 12.89
N LYS A 47 0.80 -7.14 12.90
CA LYS A 47 0.01 -6.88 14.12
C LYS A 47 -0.38 -8.17 14.84
N LYS A 48 -0.66 -9.27 14.13
CA LYS A 48 -0.90 -10.58 14.76
C LYS A 48 0.36 -11.15 15.42
N PHE A 49 1.55 -10.71 15.00
CA PHE A 49 2.84 -11.11 15.56
C PHE A 49 3.45 -10.07 16.53
N HIS A 50 2.90 -8.86 16.62
CA HIS A 50 3.42 -7.73 17.40
C HIS A 50 2.43 -7.33 18.50
N ASP A 51 2.64 -7.87 19.71
CA ASP A 51 2.35 -7.19 20.97
C ASP A 51 3.31 -5.99 21.23
N ASP A 52 3.93 -5.39 20.18
CA ASP A 52 4.84 -4.24 20.31
C ASP A 52 4.37 -3.06 19.43
N ASP A 53 3.95 -2.01 20.13
CA ASP A 53 2.97 -0.98 19.75
C ASP A 53 3.43 0.03 18.67
N ARG A 54 4.72 0.12 18.36
CA ARG A 54 5.25 1.24 17.56
C ARG A 54 5.12 1.06 16.05
N LEU A 55 5.38 -0.14 15.54
CA LEU A 55 5.15 -0.50 14.13
C LEU A 55 3.65 -0.47 13.81
N THR A 56 2.84 -0.87 14.80
CA THR A 56 1.38 -0.89 14.71
C THR A 56 0.80 0.51 14.46
N GLN A 57 1.32 1.53 15.16
CA GLN A 57 0.82 2.90 15.03
C GLN A 57 1.18 3.59 13.70
N TYR A 58 2.38 3.34 13.16
CA TYR A 58 2.82 3.96 11.91
C TYR A 58 1.98 3.47 10.71
N ALA A 59 1.76 2.17 10.62
CA ALA A 59 0.96 1.58 9.56
C ALA A 59 -0.53 1.92 9.69
N LYS A 60 -1.07 2.06 10.91
CA LYS A 60 -2.42 2.59 11.14
C LYS A 60 -2.58 4.02 10.61
N ARG A 61 -1.55 4.88 10.76
CA ARG A 61 -1.54 6.24 10.18
C ARG A 61 -1.53 6.23 8.66
N LEU A 62 -0.80 5.31 8.04
CA LEU A 62 -0.78 5.15 6.58
C LEU A 62 -2.16 4.72 6.05
N PHE A 63 -2.82 3.80 6.76
CA PHE A 63 -4.16 3.34 6.41
C PHE A 63 -5.21 4.46 6.49
N GLU A 64 -5.23 5.26 7.56
CA GLU A 64 -6.21 6.35 7.68
C GLU A 64 -6.02 7.44 6.61
N LYS A 65 -4.78 7.71 6.20
CA LYS A 65 -4.51 8.64 5.08
C LYS A 65 -5.06 8.11 3.76
N TYR A 66 -4.92 6.82 3.50
CA TYR A 66 -5.49 6.21 2.30
C TYR A 66 -7.03 6.24 2.31
N LYS A 67 -7.65 5.93 3.45
CA LYS A 67 -9.10 6.04 3.61
C LYS A 67 -9.63 7.43 3.28
N LEU A 68 -8.91 8.47 3.71
CA LEU A 68 -9.25 9.85 3.39
C LEU A 68 -9.14 10.13 1.89
N TYR A 69 -8.05 9.71 1.27
CA TYR A 69 -7.84 9.85 -0.18
C TYR A 69 -8.98 9.22 -1.01
N LEU A 70 -9.40 8.01 -0.66
CA LEU A 70 -10.51 7.35 -1.34
C LEU A 70 -11.82 8.13 -1.21
N LYS A 71 -12.09 8.68 -0.03
CA LYS A 71 -13.31 9.46 0.25
C LYS A 71 -13.34 10.81 -0.49
N GLU A 72 -12.18 11.38 -0.81
CA GLU A 72 -12.07 12.63 -1.57
C GLU A 72 -12.16 12.42 -3.09
N LYS A 73 -12.03 11.17 -3.55
CA LYS A 73 -12.07 10.79 -4.98
C LYS A 73 -13.39 10.17 -5.43
N SER A 74 -14.30 9.88 -4.50
CA SER A 74 -15.67 9.39 -4.70
C SER A 74 -16.70 10.51 -4.60
#